data_AF-A0A7W0XYU5-F1
#
_entry.id   AF-A0A7W0XYU5-F1
#
_cell.length_a   1.000
_cell.length_b   1.000
_cell.length_c   1.000
_cell.angle_alpha   90.00
_cell.angle_beta   90.00
_cell.angle_gamma   90.00
#
_symmetry.space_group_name_H-M   'P 1'
#
loop_
_entity.id
_entity.type
_entity.pdbx_description
1 polymer ?
#
loop_
_entity_poly.entity_id
_entity_poly.type
_entity_poly.pdbx_seq_one_letter_code
_entity_poly.pdbx_strand_id
1 'polypeptide(L)'
;MGGLPFATRAGTAVLVIVTVGAFLVSLGSEPSVSERDLVVAAMLGAMIALAEIFVVSFPHSAGTFHLSVGSPIALAAGLTLGPVLGATVVMLAILFESVYGHRAPIKTIVNVATLGLVTLLAALAYRWLADGDLTPLGGVRNMASVVAASLVFTLVNASVLSAIVAPIAGMHPLRMLRTNLSGVYVQM
;
A
#
# COMPACT_ATOMS: atom_id res chain seq x y z
N MET A 1 3.68 28.80 -12.26
CA MET A 1 3.50 27.52 -11.54
C MET A 1 3.61 26.40 -12.57
N GLY A 2 4.73 25.67 -12.60
CA GLY A 2 4.95 24.61 -13.58
C GLY A 2 3.95 23.47 -13.35
N GLY A 3 3.12 23.18 -14.35
CA GLY A 3 2.14 22.09 -14.27
C GLY A 3 2.84 20.74 -14.13
N LEU A 4 2.17 19.79 -13.48
CA LEU A 4 2.66 18.42 -13.35
C LEU A 4 2.85 17.79 -14.75
N PRO A 5 3.91 16.98 -14.94
CA PRO A 5 4.13 16.26 -16.19
C PRO A 5 2.89 15.51 -16.63
N PHE A 6 2.59 15.52 -17.93
CA PHE A 6 1.44 14.78 -18.47
C PHE A 6 1.53 13.28 -18.11
N ALA A 7 2.74 12.71 -18.16
CA ALA A 7 2.99 11.33 -17.78
C ALA A 7 2.56 11.01 -16.33
N THR A 8 2.84 11.88 -15.37
CA THR A 8 2.39 11.72 -13.98
C THR A 8 0.88 11.74 -13.89
N ARG A 9 0.22 12.70 -14.55
CA ARG A 9 -1.26 12.80 -14.56
C ARG A 9 -1.92 11.57 -15.18
N ALA A 10 -1.42 11.13 -16.33
CA ALA A 10 -1.89 9.91 -17.00
C ALA A 10 -1.66 8.67 -16.13
N GLY A 11 -0.47 8.55 -15.52
CA GLY A 11 -0.13 7.46 -14.60
C GLY A 11 -1.05 7.42 -13.38
N THR A 12 -1.37 8.58 -12.78
CA THR A 12 -2.34 8.68 -11.69
C THR A 12 -3.74 8.26 -12.14
N ALA A 13 -4.19 8.67 -13.33
CA ALA A 13 -5.51 8.27 -13.85
C ALA A 13 -5.59 6.75 -14.06
N VAL A 14 -4.56 6.14 -14.67
CA VAL A 14 -4.48 4.69 -14.84
C VAL A 14 -4.47 3.98 -13.50
N LEU A 15 -3.68 4.46 -12.52
CA LEU A 15 -3.66 3.90 -11.18
C LEU A 15 -5.06 3.89 -10.54
N VAL A 16 -5.79 5.01 -10.61
CA VAL A 16 -7.15 5.09 -10.05
C VAL A 16 -8.08 4.10 -10.75
N ILE A 17 -8.05 4.05 -12.08
CA ILE A 17 -8.89 3.11 -12.86
C ILE A 17 -8.59 1.66 -12.49
N VAL A 18 -7.31 1.29 -12.43
CA VAL A 18 -6.87 -0.06 -12.05
C VAL A 18 -7.30 -0.39 -10.62
N THR A 19 -7.16 0.56 -9.69
CA THR A 19 -7.57 0.39 -8.29
C THR A 19 -9.07 0.14 -8.20
N VAL A 20 -9.89 0.99 -8.83
CA VAL A 20 -11.34 0.83 -8.85
C VAL A 20 -11.75 -0.49 -9.51
N GLY A 21 -11.15 -0.83 -10.66
CA GLY A 21 -11.41 -2.10 -11.35
C GLY A 21 -11.09 -3.31 -10.48
N ALA A 22 -9.93 -3.31 -9.81
CA ALA A 22 -9.52 -4.38 -8.91
C ALA A 22 -10.48 -4.53 -7.71
N PHE A 23 -10.95 -3.41 -7.14
CA PHE A 23 -11.97 -3.41 -6.10
C PHE A 23 -13.28 -4.03 -6.58
N LEU A 24 -13.80 -3.56 -7.73
CA LEU A 24 -15.07 -4.03 -8.28
C LEU A 24 -15.05 -5.53 -8.57
N VAL A 25 -13.95 -6.06 -9.11
CA VAL A 25 -13.78 -7.50 -9.33
C VAL A 25 -13.71 -8.28 -8.01
N SER A 26 -13.14 -7.68 -6.97
CA SER A 26 -12.92 -8.36 -5.67
C SER A 26 -14.15 -8.35 -4.75
N LEU A 27 -15.15 -7.49 -5.01
CA LEU A 27 -16.36 -7.36 -4.18
C LEU A 27 -17.10 -8.69 -3.98
N GLY A 28 -17.15 -9.53 -5.02
CA GLY A 28 -17.84 -10.82 -4.95
C GLY A 28 -17.12 -11.88 -4.11
N SER A 29 -15.90 -11.62 -3.67
CA SER A 29 -15.07 -12.57 -2.92
C SER A 29 -15.06 -12.36 -1.41
N GLU A 30 -15.76 -11.33 -0.89
CA GLU A 30 -15.72 -11.03 0.53
C GLU A 30 -16.70 -11.83 1.39
N PRO A 31 -16.29 -12.22 2.60
CA PRO A 31 -17.20 -12.73 3.60
C PRO A 31 -18.12 -11.61 4.12
N SER A 32 -19.24 -12.00 4.73
CA SER A 32 -20.15 -11.07 5.40
C SER A 32 -19.43 -10.33 6.52
N VAL A 33 -19.58 -9.00 6.56
CA VAL A 33 -18.98 -8.15 7.59
C VAL A 33 -19.70 -8.36 8.93
N SER A 34 -18.95 -8.74 9.96
CA SER A 34 -19.46 -8.84 11.34
C SER A 34 -19.20 -7.56 12.15
N GLU A 35 -19.91 -7.39 13.27
CA GLU A 35 -19.65 -6.28 14.22
C GLU A 35 -18.21 -6.28 14.73
N ARG A 36 -17.64 -7.48 14.94
CA ARG A 36 -16.25 -7.64 15.35
C ARG A 36 -15.30 -7.09 14.29
N ASP A 37 -15.58 -7.32 13.02
CA ASP A 37 -14.76 -6.83 11.92
C ASP A 37 -14.79 -5.31 11.85
N LEU A 38 -15.92 -4.68 12.15
CA LEU A 38 -16.02 -3.21 12.23
C LEU A 38 -15.16 -2.64 13.37
N VAL A 39 -15.13 -3.29 14.54
CA VAL A 39 -14.26 -2.86 15.65
C VAL A 39 -12.78 -3.01 15.27
N VAL A 40 -12.40 -4.15 14.67
CA VAL A 40 -11.03 -4.39 14.22
C VAL A 40 -10.65 -3.40 13.11
N ALA A 41 -11.55 -3.12 12.17
CA ALA A 41 -11.39 -2.10 11.13
C ALA A 41 -11.16 -0.70 11.72
N ALA A 42 -11.93 -0.31 12.72
CA ALA A 42 -11.75 0.98 13.40
C ALA A 42 -10.39 1.05 14.11
N MET A 43 -9.99 0.00 14.82
CA MET A 43 -8.70 -0.07 15.51
C MET A 43 -7.53 0.02 14.53
N LEU A 44 -7.54 -0.78 13.46
CA LEU A 44 -6.49 -0.78 12.45
C LEU A 44 -6.45 0.53 11.67
N GLY A 45 -7.61 1.09 11.32
CA GLY A 45 -7.70 2.40 10.68
C GLY A 45 -7.09 3.51 11.54
N ALA A 46 -7.40 3.53 12.84
CA ALA A 46 -6.80 4.48 13.78
C ALA A 46 -5.28 4.29 13.90
N MET A 47 -4.80 3.04 13.99
CA MET A 47 -3.37 2.74 14.03
C MET A 47 -2.65 3.21 12.76
N ILE A 48 -3.22 2.98 11.57
CA ILE A 48 -2.64 3.44 10.29
C ILE A 48 -2.58 4.96 10.26
N ALA A 49 -3.68 5.64 10.60
CA ALA A 49 -3.74 7.10 10.61
C ALA A 49 -2.69 7.69 11.57
N LEU A 50 -2.54 7.11 12.77
CA LEU A 50 -1.52 7.53 13.73
C LEU A 50 -0.09 7.22 13.24
N ALA A 51 0.15 6.04 12.68
CA ALA A 51 1.46 5.63 12.19
C ALA A 51 1.97 6.53 11.05
N GLU A 52 1.08 7.03 10.20
CA GLU A 52 1.44 7.94 9.11
C GLU A 52 1.75 9.37 9.56
N ILE A 53 1.34 9.75 10.78
CA ILE A 53 1.80 11.00 11.43
C ILE A 53 3.27 10.85 11.85
N PHE A 54 3.68 9.64 12.26
CA PHE A 54 5.05 9.35 12.71
C PHE A 54 5.94 8.93 11.53
N VAL A 55 6.42 9.91 10.76
CA VAL A 55 7.44 9.64 9.72
C VAL A 55 8.80 9.47 10.39
N VAL A 56 9.35 8.25 10.34
CA VAL A 56 10.72 7.99 10.78
C VAL A 56 11.65 8.15 9.58
N SER A 57 12.54 9.14 9.65
CA SER A 57 13.55 9.41 8.62
C SER A 57 14.95 9.21 9.17
N PHE A 58 15.79 8.48 8.45
CA PHE A 58 17.19 8.28 8.78
C PHE A 58 18.08 8.98 7.73
N PRO A 59 19.07 9.79 8.15
CA PRO A 59 20.06 10.33 7.23
C PRO A 59 20.97 9.20 6.73
N HIS A 60 21.16 9.12 5.40
CA HIS A 60 22.06 8.18 4.75
C HIS A 60 22.99 8.92 3.77
N SER A 61 24.13 8.31 3.45
CA SER A 61 25.18 8.92 2.62
C SER A 61 24.72 9.28 1.19
N ALA A 62 23.64 8.66 0.70
CA ALA A 62 23.04 8.93 -0.60
C ALA A 62 21.68 9.69 -0.54
N GLY A 63 21.20 10.08 0.65
CA GLY A 63 19.92 10.78 0.83
C GLY A 63 19.21 10.47 2.16
N THR A 64 17.95 10.89 2.32
CA THR A 64 17.13 10.54 3.50
C THR A 64 16.32 9.27 3.23
N PHE A 65 16.52 8.24 4.05
CA PHE A 65 15.71 7.03 4.00
C PHE A 65 14.45 7.24 4.84
N HIS A 66 13.27 7.15 4.22
CA HIS A 66 11.99 7.25 4.89
C HIS A 66 11.39 5.86 5.02
N LEU A 67 11.22 5.38 6.26
CA LEU A 67 10.55 4.11 6.53
C LEU A 67 9.07 4.40 6.85
N SER A 68 8.15 3.84 6.07
CA SER A 68 6.72 3.91 6.40
C SER A 68 6.40 2.87 7.47
N VAL A 69 6.05 3.36 8.67
CA VAL A 69 5.55 2.54 9.79
C VAL A 69 4.12 2.04 9.49
N GLY A 70 3.36 2.75 8.64
CA GLY A 70 2.01 2.37 8.25
C GLY A 70 1.95 1.14 7.35
N SER A 71 2.99 0.86 6.57
CA SER A 71 2.97 -0.22 5.56
C SER A 71 2.75 -1.64 6.13
N PRO A 72 3.43 -2.06 7.22
CA PRO A 72 3.12 -3.34 7.86
C PRO A 72 1.69 -3.42 8.42
N ILE A 73 1.16 -2.31 8.94
CA ILE A 73 -0.19 -2.25 9.51
C ILE A 73 -1.24 -2.33 8.38
N ALA A 74 -0.98 -1.68 7.24
CA ALA A 74 -1.81 -1.77 6.05
C ALA A 74 -1.87 -3.20 5.51
N LEU A 75 -0.72 -3.88 5.43
CA LEU A 75 -0.67 -5.30 5.10
C LEU A 75 -1.49 -6.13 6.09
N ALA A 76 -1.29 -5.93 7.41
CA ALA A 76 -2.04 -6.63 8.44
C ALA A 76 -3.56 -6.42 8.31
N ALA A 77 -4.01 -5.22 7.93
CA ALA A 77 -5.42 -4.94 7.67
C ALA A 77 -5.98 -5.77 6.51
N GLY A 78 -5.26 -5.87 5.40
CA GLY A 78 -5.65 -6.74 4.28
C GLY A 78 -5.72 -8.22 4.66
N LEU A 79 -4.73 -8.70 5.44
CA LEU A 79 -4.68 -10.09 5.90
C LEU A 79 -5.79 -10.45 6.91
N THR A 80 -6.18 -9.48 7.75
CA THR A 80 -7.12 -9.71 8.86
C THR A 80 -8.58 -9.52 8.44
N LEU A 81 -8.87 -8.45 7.69
CA LEU A 81 -10.24 -8.05 7.34
C LEU A 81 -10.67 -8.53 5.95
N GLY A 82 -9.73 -9.12 5.19
CA GLY A 82 -9.92 -9.44 3.80
C GLY A 82 -9.49 -8.32 2.84
N PRO A 83 -9.38 -8.64 1.54
CA PRO A 83 -8.87 -7.73 0.51
C PRO A 83 -9.57 -6.38 0.43
N VAL A 84 -10.89 -6.37 0.26
CA VAL A 84 -11.70 -5.18 0.02
C VAL A 84 -11.88 -4.40 1.31
N LEU A 85 -12.33 -5.03 2.39
CA LEU A 85 -12.56 -4.33 3.66
C LEU A 85 -11.23 -3.78 4.21
N GLY A 86 -10.18 -4.59 4.23
CA GLY A 86 -8.85 -4.17 4.67
C GLY A 86 -8.30 -3.01 3.83
N ALA A 87 -8.36 -3.11 2.49
CA ALA A 87 -7.92 -2.02 1.62
C ALA A 87 -8.77 -0.76 1.76
N THR A 88 -10.08 -0.89 1.99
CA THR A 88 -10.98 0.25 2.25
C THR A 88 -10.57 0.98 3.52
N VAL A 89 -10.29 0.24 4.60
CA VAL A 89 -9.81 0.81 5.87
C VAL A 89 -8.50 1.58 5.66
N VAL A 90 -7.55 1.00 4.92
CA VAL A 90 -6.29 1.67 4.57
C VAL A 90 -6.57 2.95 3.78
N MET A 91 -7.39 2.89 2.73
CA MET A 91 -7.72 4.05 1.91
C MET A 91 -8.33 5.19 2.72
N LEU A 92 -9.26 4.88 3.62
CA LEU A 92 -9.91 5.86 4.50
C LEU A 92 -8.92 6.48 5.49
N ALA A 93 -8.04 5.67 6.09
CA ALA A 93 -7.01 6.16 7.01
C ALA A 93 -6.03 7.11 6.32
N ILE A 94 -5.57 6.76 5.10
CA ILE A 94 -4.66 7.58 4.31
C ILE A 94 -5.35 8.85 3.80
N LEU A 95 -6.62 8.78 3.43
CA LEU A 95 -7.41 9.95 3.04
C LEU A 95 -7.56 10.91 4.22
N PHE A 96 -7.92 10.40 5.40
CA PHE A 96 -8.04 11.19 6.63
C PHE A 96 -6.72 11.88 6.97
N GLU A 97 -5.62 11.14 7.00
CA GLU A 97 -4.29 11.70 7.25
C GLU A 97 -3.94 12.78 6.22
N SER A 98 -4.23 12.53 4.94
CA SER A 98 -3.90 13.49 3.88
C SER A 98 -4.70 14.78 3.96
N VAL A 99 -5.98 14.69 4.38
CA VAL A 99 -6.83 15.86 4.64
C VAL A 99 -6.35 16.61 5.87
N TYR A 100 -6.06 15.91 6.97
CA TYR A 100 -5.52 16.49 8.20
C TYR A 100 -4.18 17.21 7.96
N GLY A 101 -3.28 16.58 7.20
CA GLY A 101 -1.98 17.13 6.82
C GLY A 101 -2.01 18.14 5.68
N HIS A 102 -3.19 18.53 5.17
CA HIS A 102 -3.37 19.48 4.07
C HIS A 102 -2.50 19.16 2.84
N ARG A 103 -2.36 17.86 2.51
CA ARG A 103 -1.52 17.39 1.41
C ARG A 103 -2.12 17.82 0.07
N ALA A 104 -1.25 18.05 -0.92
CA ALA A 104 -1.68 18.38 -2.28
C ALA A 104 -2.61 17.28 -2.83
N PRO A 105 -3.75 17.63 -3.50
CA PRO A 105 -4.77 16.66 -3.89
C PRO A 105 -4.23 15.50 -4.72
N ILE A 106 -3.30 15.75 -5.64
CA ILE A 106 -2.73 14.67 -6.46
C ILE A 106 -1.91 13.68 -5.62
N LYS A 107 -1.19 14.16 -4.60
CA LYS A 107 -0.43 13.31 -3.68
C LYS A 107 -1.38 12.45 -2.86
N THR A 108 -2.48 13.04 -2.39
CA THR A 108 -3.56 12.32 -1.70
C THR A 108 -4.12 11.21 -2.57
N ILE A 109 -4.53 11.51 -3.80
CA ILE A 109 -5.10 10.52 -4.74
C ILE A 109 -4.10 9.40 -5.02
N VAL A 110 -2.84 9.74 -5.33
CA VAL A 110 -1.80 8.74 -5.59
C VAL A 110 -1.57 7.85 -4.37
N ASN A 111 -1.44 8.42 -3.17
CA ASN A 111 -1.20 7.63 -1.95
C ASN A 111 -2.39 6.73 -1.61
N VAL A 112 -3.61 7.27 -1.64
CA VAL A 112 -4.83 6.51 -1.36
C VAL A 112 -4.99 5.35 -2.36
N ALA A 113 -4.89 5.63 -3.66
CA ALA A 113 -5.06 4.61 -4.69
C ALA A 113 -3.92 3.57 -4.65
N THR A 114 -2.68 4.00 -4.46
CA THR A 114 -1.54 3.07 -4.36
C THR A 114 -1.69 2.16 -3.16
N LEU A 115 -1.89 2.71 -1.95
CA LEU A 115 -1.97 1.94 -0.72
C LEU A 115 -3.22 1.04 -0.69
N GLY A 116 -4.34 1.49 -1.25
CA GLY A 116 -5.51 0.64 -1.47
C GLY A 116 -5.22 -0.55 -2.38
N LEU A 117 -4.65 -0.29 -3.56
CA LEU A 117 -4.34 -1.33 -4.55
C LEU A 117 -3.35 -2.37 -4.02
N VAL A 118 -2.24 -1.95 -3.40
CA VAL A 118 -1.21 -2.87 -2.92
C VAL A 118 -1.71 -3.70 -1.74
N THR A 119 -2.54 -3.12 -0.86
CA THR A 119 -3.18 -3.86 0.25
C THR A 119 -4.12 -4.92 -0.30
N LEU A 120 -4.98 -4.54 -1.26
CA LEU A 120 -5.93 -5.45 -1.89
C LEU A 120 -5.20 -6.61 -2.58
N LEU A 121 -4.19 -6.32 -3.40
CA LEU A 121 -3.45 -7.37 -4.13
C LEU A 121 -2.65 -8.28 -3.21
N ALA A 122 -2.04 -7.74 -2.15
CA ALA A 122 -1.34 -8.55 -1.15
C ALA A 122 -2.29 -9.47 -0.39
N ALA A 123 -3.46 -8.97 0.00
CA ALA A 123 -4.50 -9.76 0.67
C ALA A 123 -5.07 -10.85 -0.25
N LEU A 124 -5.28 -10.56 -1.53
CA LEU A 124 -5.69 -11.57 -2.52
C LEU A 124 -4.62 -12.66 -2.69
N ALA A 125 -3.35 -12.27 -2.79
CA ALA A 125 -2.24 -13.22 -2.87
C ALA A 125 -2.17 -14.12 -1.62
N TYR A 126 -2.34 -13.54 -0.43
CA TYR A 126 -2.41 -14.30 0.81
C TYR A 126 -3.60 -15.27 0.80
N ARG A 127 -4.82 -14.79 0.50
CA ARG A 127 -6.03 -15.61 0.48
C ARG A 127 -5.93 -16.79 -0.49
N TRP A 128 -5.21 -16.62 -1.61
CA TRP A 128 -5.02 -17.67 -2.60
C TRP A 128 -4.02 -18.75 -2.15
N LEU A 129 -3.01 -18.38 -1.34
CA LEU A 129 -1.93 -19.27 -0.93
C LEU A 129 -2.15 -19.92 0.45
N ALA A 130 -2.74 -19.17 1.37
CA ALA A 130 -2.89 -19.54 2.76
C ALA A 130 -3.93 -20.64 2.96
N ASP A 131 -3.79 -21.34 4.10
CA ASP A 131 -4.85 -22.16 4.64
C ASP A 131 -5.82 -21.26 5.44
N GLY A 132 -7.09 -21.24 5.02
CA GLY A 132 -8.12 -20.35 5.57
C GLY A 132 -8.56 -20.74 6.99
N ASP A 133 -8.28 -21.97 7.43
CA ASP A 133 -8.64 -22.47 8.76
C ASP A 133 -7.62 -22.07 9.84
N LEU A 134 -6.48 -21.49 9.44
CA LEU A 134 -5.39 -21.14 10.32
C LEU A 134 -5.13 -19.64 10.35
N THR A 135 -4.59 -19.16 11.46
CA THR A 135 -4.12 -17.77 11.56
C THR A 135 -2.92 -17.54 10.63
N PRO A 136 -2.54 -16.28 10.34
CA PRO A 136 -1.34 -15.98 9.54
C PRO A 136 -0.04 -16.59 10.08
N LEU A 137 0.01 -16.93 11.37
CA LEU A 137 1.14 -17.57 12.04
C LEU A 137 0.86 -19.04 12.42
N GLY A 138 -0.29 -19.59 12.02
CA GLY A 138 -0.76 -20.92 12.43
C GLY A 138 -0.01 -22.10 11.80
N GLY A 139 0.97 -21.85 10.92
CA GLY A 139 1.81 -22.87 10.31
C GLY A 139 2.76 -22.32 9.26
N VAL A 140 3.72 -23.15 8.83
CA VAL A 140 4.77 -22.78 7.86
C VAL A 140 4.17 -22.29 6.55
N ARG A 141 3.09 -22.91 6.07
CA ARG A 141 2.38 -22.49 4.84
C ARG A 141 1.81 -21.08 4.98
N ASN A 142 1.15 -20.76 6.09
CA ASN A 142 0.56 -19.43 6.30
C ASN A 142 1.65 -18.38 6.48
N MET A 143 2.72 -18.69 7.21
CA MET A 143 3.89 -17.80 7.31
C MET A 143 4.52 -17.52 5.94
N ALA A 144 4.72 -18.55 5.11
CA ALA A 144 5.23 -18.38 3.75
C ALA A 144 4.27 -17.55 2.88
N SER A 145 2.96 -17.71 3.06
CA SER A 145 1.93 -16.92 2.37
C SER A 145 1.96 -15.45 2.79
N VAL A 146 2.21 -15.14 4.06
CA VAL A 146 2.42 -13.76 4.55
C VAL A 146 3.67 -13.15 3.90
N VAL A 147 4.77 -13.91 3.82
CA VAL A 147 5.99 -13.43 3.15
C VAL A 147 5.73 -13.16 1.67
N ALA A 148 5.03 -14.07 0.97
CA ALA A 148 4.65 -13.86 -0.43
C ALA A 148 3.76 -12.63 -0.62
N ALA A 149 2.77 -12.44 0.25
CA ALA A 149 1.90 -11.26 0.23
C ALA A 149 2.68 -9.96 0.49
N SER A 150 3.64 -9.98 1.42
CA SER A 150 4.52 -8.84 1.69
C SER A 150 5.42 -8.50 0.49
N LEU A 151 5.91 -9.50 -0.24
CA LEU A 151 6.64 -9.31 -1.48
C LEU A 151 5.75 -8.66 -2.56
N VAL A 152 4.52 -9.16 -2.74
CA VAL A 152 3.54 -8.55 -3.67
C VAL A 152 3.28 -7.09 -3.29
N PHE A 153 3.00 -6.83 -2.01
CA PHE A 153 2.79 -5.48 -1.49
C PHE A 153 3.95 -4.56 -1.86
N THR A 154 5.19 -4.98 -1.53
CA THR A 154 6.40 -4.17 -1.70
C THR A 154 6.71 -3.93 -3.17
N LEU A 155 6.65 -4.97 -4.01
CA LEU A 155 6.98 -4.88 -5.43
C LEU A 155 5.98 -4.01 -6.19
N VAL A 156 4.67 -4.19 -5.94
CA VAL A 156 3.65 -3.37 -6.59
C VAL A 156 3.75 -1.92 -6.12
N ASN A 157 3.93 -1.67 -4.82
CA ASN A 157 4.11 -0.32 -4.28
C ASN A 157 5.31 0.39 -4.93
N ALA A 158 6.48 -0.27 -4.94
CA ALA A 158 7.69 0.27 -5.56
C ALA A 158 7.50 0.53 -7.06
N SER A 159 6.81 -0.36 -7.77
CA SER A 159 6.57 -0.24 -9.21
C SER A 159 5.65 0.95 -9.54
N VAL A 160 4.55 1.09 -8.80
CA VAL A 160 3.59 2.19 -8.97
C VAL A 160 4.25 3.53 -8.66
N LEU A 161 4.95 3.65 -7.53
CA LEU A 161 5.65 4.88 -7.18
C LEU A 161 6.72 5.23 -8.21
N SER A 162 7.47 4.25 -8.71
CA SER A 162 8.47 4.48 -9.74
C SER A 162 7.84 4.96 -11.06
N ALA A 163 6.67 4.45 -11.44
CA ALA A 163 5.98 4.90 -12.64
C ALA A 163 5.45 6.34 -12.53
N ILE A 164 4.95 6.74 -11.36
CA ILE A 164 4.29 8.04 -11.15
C ILE A 164 5.30 9.15 -10.84
N VAL A 165 6.30 8.85 -10.00
CA VAL A 165 7.25 9.83 -9.46
C VAL A 165 8.44 10.04 -10.39
N ALA A 166 8.87 9.03 -11.15
CA ALA A 166 10.05 9.16 -12.01
C ALA A 166 9.96 10.32 -13.03
N PRO A 167 8.82 10.59 -13.69
CA PRO A 167 8.68 11.75 -14.57
C PRO A 167 8.87 13.09 -13.84
N ILE A 168 8.45 13.18 -12.57
CA ILE A 168 8.63 14.39 -11.74
C ILE A 168 10.12 14.61 -11.44
N ALA A 169 10.85 13.52 -11.20
CA ALA A 169 12.29 13.54 -10.98
C ALA A 169 13.13 13.64 -12.26
N GLY A 170 12.50 13.71 -13.45
CA GLY A 170 13.21 13.70 -14.74
C GLY A 170 13.94 12.39 -15.04
N MET A 171 13.48 11.27 -14.46
CA MET A 171 14.09 9.95 -14.58
C MET A 171 13.20 8.96 -15.33
N HIS A 172 13.80 7.90 -15.88
CA HIS A 172 13.06 6.77 -16.43
C HIS A 172 12.50 5.88 -15.29
N PRO A 173 11.23 5.42 -15.35
CA PRO A 173 10.62 4.59 -14.30
C PRO A 173 11.44 3.35 -13.90
N LEU A 174 12.00 2.63 -14.88
CA LEU A 174 12.83 1.44 -14.59
C LEU A 174 14.10 1.78 -13.81
N ARG A 175 14.67 2.97 -14.03
CA ARG A 175 15.85 3.42 -13.29
C ARG A 175 15.47 3.73 -11.85
N MET A 176 14.35 4.43 -11.65
CA MET A 176 13.82 4.70 -10.32
C MET A 176 13.46 3.42 -9.56
N LEU A 177 12.83 2.45 -10.24
CA LEU A 177 12.51 1.14 -9.66
C LEU A 177 13.76 0.41 -9.23
N ARG A 178 14.77 0.35 -10.10
CA ARG A 178 16.05 -0.26 -9.77
C ARG A 178 16.70 0.44 -8.57
N THR A 179 16.63 1.76 -8.48
CA THR A 179 17.13 2.52 -7.32
C THR A 179 16.38 2.16 -6.04
N ASN A 180 15.04 2.13 -6.08
CA ASN A 180 14.18 1.77 -4.95
C ASN A 180 14.45 0.33 -4.47
N LEU A 181 14.65 -0.61 -5.39
CA LEU A 181 15.02 -1.99 -5.07
C LEU A 181 16.48 -2.11 -4.63
N SER A 182 17.39 -1.28 -5.17
CA SER A 182 18.80 -1.34 -4.81
C SER A 182 19.10 -0.78 -3.42
N GLY A 183 18.20 0.04 -2.86
CA GLY A 183 18.24 0.40 -1.44
C GLY A 183 18.10 -0.80 -0.50
N VAL A 184 17.69 -1.98 -0.99
CA VAL A 184 17.74 -3.25 -0.25
C VAL A 184 19.16 -3.83 -0.21
N TYR A 185 20.05 -3.43 -1.12
CA TYR A 185 21.48 -3.78 -1.12
C TYR A 185 22.33 -2.74 -0.36
N VAL A 186 21.87 -2.27 0.80
CA VAL A 186 22.80 -1.61 1.72
C VAL A 186 23.74 -2.69 2.24
N GLN A 187 25.02 -2.49 1.95
CA GLN A 187 26.15 -3.31 2.37
C GLN A 187 26.01 -3.69 3.85
N MET A 188 25.77 -4.97 4.12
CA MET A 188 26.17 -5.59 5.38
C MET A 188 27.70 -5.73 5.40
#